data_AF-A0A7I2V5W6-F1
#
_entry.id   AF-A0A7I2V5W6-F1
#
_cell.length_a   1.000
_cell.length_b   1.000
_cell.length_c   1.000
_cell.angle_alpha   90.00
_cell.angle_beta   90.00
_cell.angle_gamma   90.00
#
_symmetry.space_group_name_H-M   'P 1'
#
loop_
_entity.id
_entity.type
_entity.pdbx_description
1 polymer ?
#
loop_
_entity_poly.entity_id
_entity_poly.type
_entity_poly.pdbx_seq_one_letter_code
_entity_poly.pdbx_strand_id
1 'polypeptide(L)' 'HHCRACGQIFCGKCSSKYSTIPKFGIEKEVRVCEPCYEQLNRTSHPSQPCPVMGRCPESSFSFL' A
#
# COMPACT_ATOMS: atom_id res chain seq x y z
N HIS A 1 -3.22 -9.22 -1.88
CA HIS A 1 -2.88 -8.20 -2.91
C HIS A 1 -1.60 -7.49 -2.53
N HIS A 2 -0.65 -7.38 -3.45
CA HIS A 2 0.67 -6.79 -3.18
C HIS A 2 0.69 -5.28 -3.45
N CYS A 3 1.29 -4.51 -2.55
CA CYS A 3 1.63 -3.10 -2.76
C CYS A 3 2.91 -2.99 -3.59
N ARG A 4 2.88 -2.25 -4.70
CA ARG A 4 4.08 -2.06 -5.57
C ARG A 4 5.11 -1.10 -4.99
N ALA A 5 4.74 -0.28 -4.02
CA ALA A 5 5.65 0.67 -3.38
C ALA A 5 6.47 0.06 -2.23
N CYS A 6 5.85 -0.78 -1.38
CA CYS A 6 6.53 -1.38 -0.22
C CYS A 6 6.70 -2.90 -0.29
N GLY A 7 6.13 -3.57 -1.31
CA GLY A 7 6.23 -5.02 -1.50
C GLY A 7 5.36 -5.89 -0.56
N GLN A 8 4.68 -5.30 0.42
CA GLN A 8 3.89 -6.04 1.41
C GLN A 8 2.53 -6.53 0.86
N ILE A 9 1.97 -7.57 1.50
CA ILE A 9 0.68 -8.18 1.16
C ILE A 9 -0.44 -7.60 2.03
N PHE A 10 -1.50 -7.14 1.38
CA PHE A 10 -2.71 -6.58 1.98
C PHE A 10 -3.98 -7.22 1.40
N CYS A 11 -5.12 -7.07 2.05
CA CYS A 11 -6.41 -7.43 1.45
C CYS A 11 -6.81 -6.44 0.34
N GLY A 12 -7.91 -6.72 -0.37
CA GLY A 12 -8.36 -5.89 -1.50
C GLY A 12 -8.74 -4.47 -1.09
N LYS A 13 -9.36 -4.32 0.08
CA LYS A 13 -9.77 -3.03 0.67
C LYS A 13 -8.55 -2.19 1.08
N CYS A 14 -7.64 -2.79 1.84
CA CYS A 14 -6.41 -2.15 2.36
C CYS A 14 -5.35 -1.82 1.27
N SER A 15 -5.55 -2.31 0.04
CA SER A 15 -4.73 -1.97 -1.14
C SER A 15 -5.59 -1.52 -2.32
N SER A 16 -6.66 -0.78 -2.06
CA SER A 16 -7.61 -0.31 -3.07
C SER A 16 -7.13 0.95 -3.82
N LYS A 17 -6.02 1.57 -3.40
CA LYS A 17 -5.51 2.81 -3.96
C LYS A 17 -4.53 2.56 -5.12
N TYR A 18 -4.44 3.51 -6.04
CA TYR A 18 -3.53 3.49 -7.18
C TYR A 18 -2.75 4.79 -7.25
N SER A 19 -1.43 4.71 -7.40
CA SER A 19 -0.58 5.89 -7.51
C SER A 19 0.57 5.62 -8.47
N THR A 20 1.08 6.68 -9.10
CA THR A 20 2.32 6.61 -9.88
C THR A 20 3.51 6.59 -8.91
N ILE A 21 4.58 5.91 -9.29
CA ILE A 21 5.78 5.86 -8.46
C ILE A 21 6.97 6.38 -9.27
N PRO A 22 7.10 7.72 -9.40
CA PRO A 22 8.15 8.33 -10.21
C PRO A 22 9.55 7.95 -9.72
N LYS A 23 9.72 7.71 -8.42
CA LYS A 23 10.99 7.24 -7.82
C LYS A 23 11.46 5.87 -8.33
N PHE A 24 10.55 5.02 -8.80
CA PHE A 24 10.87 3.72 -9.39
C PHE A 24 10.72 3.72 -10.92
N GLY A 25 10.57 4.90 -11.55
CA GLY A 25 10.32 5.01 -12.99
C GLY A 25 8.96 4.47 -13.43
N ILE A 26 8.01 4.36 -12.50
CA ILE A 26 6.67 3.86 -12.80
C ILE A 26 5.77 5.06 -13.06
N GLU A 27 5.63 5.40 -14.35
CA GLU A 27 4.76 6.48 -14.82
C GLU A 27 3.28 6.07 -14.89
N LYS A 28 2.99 4.78 -14.73
CA LYS A 28 1.62 4.24 -14.69
C LYS A 28 1.10 4.16 -13.27
N GLU A 29 -0.19 4.39 -13.08
CA GLU A 29 -0.84 4.18 -11.79
C GLU A 29 -0.85 2.69 -11.41
N VAL A 30 -0.23 2.36 -10.29
CA VAL A 30 -0.11 0.99 -9.79
C VAL A 30 -0.73 0.84 -8.42
N ARG A 31 -1.20 -0.36 -8.12
CA ARG A 31 -1.83 -0.68 -6.85
C ARG A 31 -0.85 -0.47 -5.69
N VAL A 32 -1.26 0.33 -4.73
CA VAL A 32 -0.53 0.62 -3.49
C VAL A 32 -1.44 0.48 -2.29
N CYS A 33 -0.87 0.18 -1.12
CA CYS A 33 -1.61 0.29 0.13
C CYS A 33 -1.89 1.76 0.46
N GLU A 34 -2.93 2.00 1.26
CA GLU A 34 -3.29 3.35 1.72
C GLU A 34 -2.11 4.15 2.30
N PRO A 35 -1.25 3.60 3.20
CA PRO A 35 -0.13 4.38 3.72
C PRO A 35 0.90 4.74 2.64
N CYS A 36 1.17 3.85 1.68
CA CYS A 36 2.06 4.18 0.56
C CYS A 36 1.43 5.22 -0.36
N TYR A 37 0.12 5.17 -0.59
CA TYR A 37 -0.60 6.17 -1.37
C TYR A 37 -0.44 7.56 -0.76
N GLU A 38 -0.65 7.68 0.56
CA GLU A 38 -0.48 8.96 1.26
C GLU A 38 0.96 9.45 1.22
N GLN A 39 1.95 8.56 1.37
CA GLN A 39 3.38 8.94 1.29
C GLN A 39 3.79 9.39 -0.12
N LEU A 40 3.25 8.77 -1.17
CA LEU A 40 3.53 9.15 -2.55
C LEU A 40 2.85 10.47 -2.93
N ASN A 41 1.68 10.75 -2.35
CA ASN A 41 0.89 11.95 -2.64
C ASN A 41 1.21 13.14 -1.71
N ARG A 42 1.94 12.92 -0.60
CA ARG A 42 2.44 13.99 0.28
C ARG A 42 3.83 14.42 -0.16
N THR A 43 3.94 15.63 -0.70
CA THR A 43 5.19 16.23 -1.20
C THR A 43 6.22 16.59 -0.11
N SER A 44 5.96 16.26 1.17
CA SER A 44 6.79 16.69 2.29
C SER A 44 6.80 15.62 3.40
N HIS A 45 8.00 15.13 3.74
CA HIS A 45 8.42 14.27 4.87
C HIS A 45 8.80 12.81 4.55
N PRO A 46 10.09 12.44 4.78
CA PRO A 46 10.57 11.07 4.65
C PRO A 46 10.23 10.21 5.87
N SER A 47 10.10 8.91 5.60
CA SER A 47 10.25 7.79 6.53
C SER A 47 9.34 7.79 7.75
N GLN A 48 8.07 7.42 7.56
CA GLN A 48 7.40 6.61 8.57
C GLN A 48 7.33 5.17 8.06
N PRO A 49 7.88 4.19 8.80
CA PRO A 49 7.67 2.78 8.48
C PRO A 49 6.16 2.56 8.47
N CYS A 50 5.65 1.91 7.42
CA CYS A 50 4.24 1.58 7.33
C CYS A 50 3.84 0.90 8.64
N PRO A 51 2.97 1.50 9.48
CA PRO A 51 2.39 0.76 10.57
C PRO A 51 1.69 -0.40 9.88
N VAL A 52 2.10 -1.63 10.14
CA VAL A 52 1.29 -2.79 9.78
C VAL A 52 0.06 -2.66 10.67
N MET A 53 -0.91 -1.85 10.23
CA MET A 53 -2.20 -1.71 10.88
C MET A 53 -2.81 -3.09 10.75
N GLY A 54 -2.66 -3.83 11.83
CA GLY A 54 -2.76 -5.27 11.84
C GLY A 54 -4.09 -5.71 11.28
N ARG A 55 -4.03 -6.73 10.43
CA ARG A 55 -5.12 -7.60 10.00
C ARG A 55 -6.44 -6.86 9.75
N CYS A 56 -6.67 -6.51 8.49
CA CYS A 56 -8.00 -6.10 8.02
C CYS A 56 -9.00 -7.18 8.52
N PRO A 57 -10.05 -6.84 9.29
CA PRO A 57 -10.95 -7.81 9.96
C PRO A 57 -11.70 -8.73 8.99
N GLU A 58 -11.63 -8.40 7.70
CA GLU A 58 -12.18 -9.16 6.58
C GLU A 58 -11.32 -10.36 6.17
N SER A 59 -10.11 -10.51 6.70
CA SER A 59 -9.37 -11.77 6.61
C SER A 59 -9.89 -12.75 7.66
N SER A 60 -11.19 -13.06 7.63
CA SER A 60 -11.69 -14.34 8.12
C SER A 60 -11.28 -15.42 7.12
N PHE A 61 -9.97 -15.61 6.95
CA PHE A 61 -9.47 -16.85 6.39
C PHE A 61 -9.51 -17.83 7.56
N SER A 62 -10.65 -18.51 7.70
CA SER A 62 -10.72 -19.78 8.41
C SER A 62 -9.65 -20.67 7.80
N PHE A 63 -8.49 -20.75 8.46
CA PHE A 63 -7.62 -21.90 8.31
C PHE A 63 -8.38 -23.06 8.97
N LEU A 64 -9.14 -23.80 8.15
CA LEU A 64 -9.34 -25.23 8.42
C LEU A 64 -7.98 -25.93 8.38
#